data_AF-D0MFL4-F1
#
_entry.id   AF-D0MFL4-F1
#
_cell.length_a   1.000
_cell.length_b   1.000
_cell.length_c   1.000
_cell.angle_alpha   90.00
_cell.angle_beta   90.00
_cell.angle_gamma   90.00
#
_symmetry.space_group_name_H-M   'P 1'
#
loop_
_entity.id
_entity.type
_entity.pdbx_description
1 polymer ?
#
loop_
_entity_poly.entity_id
_entity_poly.type
_entity_poly.pdbx_seq_one_letter_code
_entity_poly.pdbx_strand_id
1 'polypeptide(L)'
;MYEKLKDFWKAAPEGFTFHLLPGQGRYKYFLEGKGCRLGVLFEDTLNVYYEWLTEDGEPVPYGPELRYKWMPKRDLARLILEGEWEVTEARPEAVPL
;
A
#
# COMPACT_ATOMS: atom_id res chain seq x y z
N MET A 1 1.13 -4.74 -19.47
CA MET A 1 0.48 -4.38 -18.18
C MET A 1 0.48 -5.53 -17.16
N TYR A 2 0.43 -6.80 -17.58
CA TYR A 2 0.54 -7.98 -16.70
C TYR A 2 1.92 -8.20 -16.06
N GLU A 3 3.00 -7.63 -16.59
CA GLU A 3 4.36 -7.88 -16.10
C GLU A 3 4.61 -7.26 -14.72
N LYS A 4 4.14 -6.03 -14.50
CA LYS A 4 4.33 -5.34 -13.21
C LYS A 4 3.65 -6.05 -12.04
N LEU A 5 2.43 -6.57 -12.26
CA LEU A 5 1.74 -7.36 -11.23
C LEU A 5 2.42 -8.71 -11.02
N LYS A 6 2.93 -9.36 -12.08
CA LYS A 6 3.72 -10.60 -11.94
C LYS A 6 5.00 -10.39 -11.16
N ASP A 7 5.70 -9.29 -11.36
CA ASP A 7 6.94 -9.00 -10.64
C ASP A 7 6.65 -8.64 -9.18
N PHE A 8 5.56 -7.91 -8.92
CA PHE A 8 5.06 -7.73 -7.56
C PHE A 8 4.75 -9.09 -6.92
N TRP A 9 4.02 -9.98 -7.61
CA TRP A 9 3.70 -11.32 -7.10
C TRP A 9 4.94 -12.14 -6.76
N LYS A 10 5.99 -12.08 -7.59
CA LYS A 10 7.27 -12.76 -7.32
C LYS A 10 7.99 -12.20 -6.09
N ALA A 11 7.85 -10.90 -5.83
CA ALA A 11 8.46 -10.23 -4.69
C ALA A 11 7.64 -10.37 -3.40
N ALA A 12 6.36 -10.76 -3.51
CA ALA A 12 5.49 -10.94 -2.36
C ALA A 12 5.99 -12.11 -1.48
N PRO A 13 5.92 -11.98 -0.14
CA PRO A 13 6.23 -13.08 0.75
C PRO A 13 5.36 -14.31 0.46
N GLU A 14 5.89 -15.51 0.76
CA GLU A 14 5.11 -16.74 0.66
C GLU A 14 3.84 -16.66 1.51
N GLY A 15 2.70 -17.04 0.93
CA GLY A 15 1.38 -16.95 1.58
C GLY A 15 0.69 -15.59 1.49
N PHE A 16 1.31 -14.57 0.89
CA PHE A 16 0.63 -13.29 0.63
C PHE A 16 -0.52 -13.46 -0.37
N THR A 17 -1.69 -12.90 -0.06
CA THR A 17 -2.89 -12.97 -0.89
C THR A 17 -3.33 -11.56 -1.31
N PHE A 18 -3.64 -11.40 -2.59
CA PHE A 18 -4.20 -10.15 -3.11
C PHE A 18 -5.71 -10.10 -2.91
N HIS A 19 -6.22 -8.95 -2.51
CA HIS A 19 -7.63 -8.71 -2.25
C HIS A 19 -8.27 -7.98 -3.43
N LEU A 20 -9.47 -8.42 -3.82
CA LEU A 20 -10.25 -7.76 -4.87
C LEU A 20 -10.99 -6.53 -4.34
N LEU A 21 -11.25 -6.47 -3.03
CA LEU A 21 -12.01 -5.41 -2.39
C LEU A 21 -11.07 -4.47 -1.62
N PRO A 22 -11.21 -3.15 -1.79
CA PRO A 22 -10.40 -2.17 -1.06
C PRO A 22 -10.49 -2.28 0.45
N GLY A 23 -9.35 -2.10 1.11
CA GLY A 23 -9.27 -2.01 2.57
C GLY A 23 -9.41 -3.34 3.31
N GLN A 24 -9.52 -4.47 2.59
CA GLN A 24 -9.62 -5.80 3.21
C GLN A 24 -8.26 -6.43 3.56
N GLY A 25 -7.16 -5.77 3.23
CA GLY A 25 -5.82 -6.22 3.59
C GLY A 25 -5.45 -5.88 5.03
N ARG A 26 -4.50 -6.63 5.59
CA ARG A 26 -3.77 -6.22 6.79
C ARG A 26 -2.59 -5.34 6.35
N TYR A 27 -2.60 -4.08 6.77
CA TYR A 27 -1.56 -3.12 6.44
C TYR A 27 -0.62 -2.90 7.63
N LYS A 28 0.69 -2.75 7.37
CA LYS A 28 1.68 -2.40 8.39
C LYS A 28 1.47 -0.98 8.90
N TYR A 29 1.19 -0.06 7.99
CA TYR A 29 0.89 1.35 8.23
C TYR A 29 0.22 1.94 6.99
N PHE A 30 -0.24 3.17 7.08
CA PHE A 30 -0.80 3.89 5.94
C PHE A 30 0.09 5.07 5.54
N LEU A 31 0.02 5.42 4.27
CA LEU A 31 0.53 6.68 3.72
C LEU A 31 -0.68 7.52 3.32
N GLU A 32 -0.75 8.73 3.84
CA GLU A 32 -1.84 9.67 3.59
C GLU A 32 -1.26 10.96 2.99
N GLY A 33 -1.85 11.43 1.89
CA GLY A 33 -1.28 12.56 1.16
C GLY A 33 -1.95 12.76 -0.19
N LYS A 34 -2.01 14.01 -0.65
CA LYS A 34 -2.61 14.38 -1.95
C LYS A 34 -4.04 13.86 -2.15
N GLY A 35 -4.85 13.85 -1.09
CA GLY A 35 -6.21 13.28 -1.10
C GLY A 35 -6.26 11.75 -1.17
N CYS A 36 -5.11 11.06 -1.19
CA CYS A 36 -5.01 9.62 -1.35
C CYS A 36 -4.67 8.93 -0.03
N ARG A 37 -5.12 7.69 0.12
CA ARG A 37 -4.69 6.76 1.18
C ARG A 37 -4.12 5.50 0.56
N LEU A 38 -2.90 5.14 0.96
CA LEU A 38 -2.23 3.90 0.58
C LEU A 38 -2.05 3.03 1.81
N GLY A 39 -2.36 1.75 1.71
CA GLY A 39 -2.10 0.76 2.74
C GLY A 39 -0.79 0.04 2.44
N VAL A 40 0.22 0.17 3.29
CA VAL A 40 1.50 -0.51 3.10
C VAL A 40 1.36 -1.97 3.50
N LEU A 41 1.65 -2.87 2.56
CA LEU A 41 1.49 -4.31 2.71
C LEU A 41 2.74 -4.93 3.33
N PHE A 42 3.89 -4.70 2.69
CA PHE A 42 5.19 -5.16 3.14
C PHE A 42 6.29 -4.31 2.51
N GLU A 43 7.53 -4.58 2.92
CA GLU A 43 8.71 -3.86 2.45
C GLU A 43 9.83 -4.88 2.27
N ASP A 44 10.58 -4.78 1.18
CA ASP A 44 11.84 -5.50 1.03
C ASP A 44 13.03 -4.57 1.36
N THR A 45 14.25 -4.96 0.99
CA THR A 45 15.45 -4.14 1.23
C THR A 45 15.41 -2.79 0.51
N LEU A 46 14.77 -2.68 -0.65
CA LEU A 46 14.82 -1.53 -1.54
C LEU A 46 13.48 -0.79 -1.69
N ASN A 47 12.37 -1.50 -1.56
CA ASN A 47 11.05 -1.04 -1.95
C ASN A 47 10.01 -1.16 -0.83
N VAL A 48 9.03 -0.28 -0.90
CA VAL A 48 7.79 -0.35 -0.14
C VAL A 48 6.68 -0.78 -1.10
N TYR A 49 5.94 -1.82 -0.73
CA TYR A 49 4.84 -2.37 -1.49
C TYR A 49 3.52 -1.99 -0.82
N TYR A 50 2.60 -1.42 -1.57
CA TYR A 50 1.37 -0.85 -1.06
C TYR A 50 0.17 -1.14 -1.96
N GLU A 51 -1.01 -1.05 -1.35
CA GLU A 51 -2.29 -1.07 -2.02
C GLU A 51 -2.87 0.35 -2.03
N TRP A 52 -3.30 0.83 -3.19
CA TRP A 52 -4.05 2.07 -3.29
C TRP A 52 -5.48 1.82 -2.76
N LEU A 53 -5.85 2.54 -1.70
CA LEU A 53 -7.12 2.35 -0.99
C LEU A 53 -8.15 3.38 -1.40
N THR A 54 -7.82 4.67 -1.27
CA THR A 54 -8.77 5.75 -1.52
C THR A 54 -8.16 6.90 -2.33
N GLU A 55 -9.04 7.62 -3.03
CA GLU A 55 -8.81 8.93 -3.66
C GLU A 55 -9.95 9.86 -3.20
N ASP A 56 -9.60 11.03 -2.67
CA ASP A 56 -10.52 12.02 -2.08
C ASP A 56 -11.48 11.45 -1.02
N GLY A 57 -11.00 10.45 -0.26
CA GLY A 57 -11.78 9.77 0.78
C GLY A 57 -12.65 8.62 0.27
N GLU A 58 -12.79 8.45 -1.04
CA GLU A 58 -13.59 7.39 -1.65
C GLU A 58 -12.73 6.18 -2.04
N PRO A 59 -13.22 4.93 -1.85
CA PRO A 59 -12.51 3.74 -2.29
C PRO A 59 -12.21 3.75 -3.79
N VAL A 60 -10.98 3.43 -4.17
CA VAL A 60 -10.61 3.40 -5.59
C VAL A 60 -11.34 2.24 -6.31
N PRO A 61 -11.93 2.47 -7.50
CA PRO A 61 -12.69 1.45 -8.23
C PRO A 61 -11.81 0.53 -9.09
N TYR A 62 -10.48 0.65 -9.00
CA TYR A 62 -9.56 -0.01 -9.91
C TYR A 62 -9.37 -1.50 -9.61
N GLY A 63 -8.94 -2.26 -10.62
CA GLY A 63 -8.52 -3.64 -10.45
C GLY A 63 -7.18 -3.77 -9.68
N PRO A 64 -6.87 -4.97 -9.14
CA PRO A 64 -5.61 -5.26 -8.44
C PRO A 64 -4.35 -4.75 -9.16
N GLU A 65 -4.30 -4.87 -10.48
CA GLU A 65 -3.16 -4.49 -11.31
C GLU A 65 -2.80 -3.00 -11.26
N LEU A 66 -3.75 -2.15 -10.91
CA LEU A 66 -3.54 -0.72 -10.72
C LEU A 66 -3.39 -0.33 -9.24
N ARG A 67 -3.96 -1.12 -8.34
CA ARG A 67 -3.97 -0.86 -6.91
C ARG A 67 -2.70 -1.32 -6.23
N TYR A 68 -2.17 -2.47 -6.61
CA TYR A 68 -0.94 -3.02 -6.04
C TYR A 68 0.28 -2.44 -6.73
N LYS A 69 1.04 -1.63 -6.00
CA LYS A 69 2.20 -0.92 -6.52
C LYS A 69 3.32 -0.92 -5.51
N TRP A 70 4.48 -0.53 -5.98
CA TRP A 70 5.65 -0.37 -5.13
C TRP A 70 6.37 0.94 -5.48
N MET A 71 7.16 1.43 -4.54
CA MET A 71 8.07 2.54 -4.76
C MET A 71 9.38 2.32 -4.00
N PRO A 72 10.51 2.85 -4.49
CA PRO A 72 11.76 2.80 -3.76
C PRO A 72 11.64 3.50 -2.41
N LYS A 73 12.18 2.88 -1.35
CA LYS A 73 12.19 3.46 0.01
C LYS A 73 12.81 4.84 0.06
N ARG A 74 13.88 5.05 -0.72
CA ARG A 74 14.57 6.33 -0.82
C ARG A 74 13.64 7.42 -1.38
N ASP A 75 12.84 7.08 -2.37
CA ASP A 75 11.90 8.03 -2.97
C ASP A 75 10.76 8.31 -2.00
N LEU A 76 10.19 7.28 -1.36
CA LEU A 76 9.17 7.47 -0.32
C LEU A 76 9.69 8.37 0.82
N ALA A 77 10.89 8.11 1.33
CA ALA A 77 11.48 8.91 2.39
C ALA A 77 11.64 10.38 1.98
N ARG A 78 12.04 10.64 0.73
CA ARG A 78 12.09 12.01 0.19
C ARG A 78 10.70 12.66 0.20
N LEU A 79 9.68 11.97 -0.31
CA LEU A 79 8.33 12.51 -0.39
C LEU A 79 7.72 12.77 1.01
N ILE A 80 8.06 11.94 2.00
CA ILE A 80 7.67 12.18 3.40
C ILE A 80 8.37 13.43 3.95
N LEU A 81 9.67 13.60 3.70
CA LEU A 81 10.42 14.78 4.13
C LEU A 81 9.93 16.07 3.46
N GLU A 82 9.45 15.96 2.21
CA GLU A 82 8.83 17.06 1.46
C GLU A 82 7.39 17.36 1.92
N GLY A 83 6.83 16.57 2.84
CA GLY A 83 5.47 16.73 3.35
C GLY A 83 4.38 16.31 2.36
N GLU A 84 4.74 15.58 1.29
CA GLU A 84 3.76 15.08 0.33
C GLU A 84 2.99 13.85 0.84
N TRP A 85 3.64 13.06 1.71
CA TRP A 85 3.06 11.90 2.37
C TRP A 85 3.30 11.96 3.87
N GLU A 86 2.28 11.59 4.63
CA GLU A 86 2.35 11.38 6.08
C GLU A 86 2.19 9.90 6.39
N VAL A 87 2.99 9.40 7.34
CA VAL A 87 2.88 8.01 7.82
C VAL A 87 1.90 7.98 8.98
N THR A 88 0.83 7.21 8.86
CA THR A 88 -0.13 6.98 9.94
C THR A 88 -0.11 5.52 10.36
N GLU A 89 -0.12 5.27 11.67
CA GLU A 89 -0.08 3.89 12.18
C GLU A 89 -1.34 3.12 11.77
N ALA A 90 -1.15 1.87 11.36
CA ALA A 90 -2.26 0.94 11.28
C ALA A 90 -2.66 0.61 12.72
N ARG A 91 -3.71 1.27 13.23
CA ARG A 91 -4.26 0.93 14.54
C ARG A 91 -4.58 -0.57 14.51
N PRO A 92 -4.03 -1.38 15.42
CA PRO A 92 -4.54 -2.73 15.58
C PRO A 92 -6.01 -2.59 15.93
N GLU A 93 -6.89 -3.17 15.12
CA GLU A 93 -8.29 -3.34 15.53
C GLU A 93 -8.24 -4.03 16.90
N ALA A 94 -8.75 -3.35 17.92
CA ALA A 94 -8.80 -3.89 19.26
C ALA A 94 -9.54 -5.22 19.18
N VAL A 95 -8.82 -6.32 19.41
CA VAL A 95 -9.44 -7.64 19.53
C VAL A 95 -10.43 -7.54 20.69
N PRO A 96 -11.73 -7.73 20.48
CA PRO A 96 -12.66 -7.80 21.61
C PRO A 96 -12.23 -8.99 22.47
N LEU A 97 -11.95 -8.72 23.75
CA LEU A 97 -11.75 -9.75 24.78
C LEU A 97 -13.04 -10.55 25.00
#